data_AF-A0A6J4YX91-F1
#
_entry.id   AF-A0A6J4YX91-F1
#
_cell.length_a   1.000
_cell.length_b   1.000
_cell.length_c   1.000
_cell.angle_alpha   90.00
_cell.angle_beta   90.00
_cell.angle_gamma   90.00
#
_symmetry.space_group_name_H-M   'P 1'
#
loop_
_entity.id
_entity.type
_entity.pdbx_description
1 polymer ?
#
loop_
_entity_poly.entity_id
_entity_poly.type
_entity_poly.pdbx_seq_one_letter_code
_entity_poly.pdbx_strand_id
1 'polypeptide(L)'
;MVSTWTMGIAMEFDELYEKYKKLLVEVNRLTEENSQLKAQLGLTKSETPQIINTSSIKSEINYRDDDSVNNSFPDVNNTSDSLTKVRLFMSLFKGRDDVYAKRWENKNKGKNGYSPVCLNQWQAGVCKKPKISCSKCKNKDYAALDEDVIENHLRGNIVVGVYPMLKDETCHFLAVDFDEADWQSDISMFRDVCIDLNTPVTIERSRSGKGGHVWFFFENPVSASLARKFGTILLTSSMSRRHEIQFKSYDRLFPSQDTMPKGGLGNLIALPLQKAARKNFNSEFVDEQFESYEDQWAFLSTIQRIPENRLEDLISELGDGHELGVLKQDEEEAAEKPWEASKAKIELQKDDFPKQIDIVEANMLFIPKSGISQRALNRLKRLASFKNPMFYKQQAMRLSTYGHDRVVSCADETQQYLALPRGCESELSIELEDLGIDIRYIDKTYRVDA
;
A
#
# COMPACT_ATOMS: atom_id res chain seq x y z
N MET A 1 -41.29 25.38 -27.37
CA MET A 1 -41.86 24.65 -26.22
C MET A 1 -40.73 23.82 -25.62
N VAL A 2 -40.07 24.34 -24.58
CA VAL A 2 -39.03 23.62 -23.86
C VAL A 2 -39.64 23.25 -22.52
N SER A 3 -39.88 21.96 -22.30
CA SER A 3 -40.44 21.42 -21.07
C SER A 3 -39.36 20.70 -20.26
N THR A 4 -39.02 21.31 -19.13
CA THR A 4 -38.87 20.74 -17.78
C THR A 4 -38.00 19.49 -17.62
N TRP A 5 -36.88 19.61 -16.91
CA TRP A 5 -36.45 18.71 -15.82
C TRP A 5 -35.33 19.37 -15.00
N THR A 6 -35.67 20.05 -13.92
CA THR A 6 -34.74 20.35 -12.80
C THR A 6 -35.56 20.39 -11.52
N MET A 7 -35.63 19.25 -10.83
CA MET A 7 -36.21 19.15 -9.48
C MET A 7 -35.03 19.26 -8.50
N GLY A 8 -34.74 20.49 -8.10
CA GLY A 8 -33.74 20.80 -7.08
C GLY A 8 -34.31 20.57 -5.68
N ILE A 9 -33.59 19.85 -4.84
CA ILE A 9 -33.75 19.91 -3.39
C ILE A 9 -32.93 21.12 -2.92
N ALA A 10 -33.55 22.29 -2.95
CA ALA A 10 -33.09 23.44 -2.20
C ALA A 10 -33.98 23.52 -0.95
N MET A 11 -33.51 22.95 0.17
CA MET A 11 -34.07 23.30 1.47
C MET A 11 -33.72 24.78 1.71
N GLU A 12 -34.74 25.64 1.80
CA GLU A 12 -34.55 27.07 2.04
C GLU A 12 -33.86 27.26 3.40
N PHE A 13 -32.84 28.12 3.42
CA PHE A 13 -31.99 28.41 4.59
C PHE A 13 -32.82 28.74 5.85
N ASP A 14 -33.97 29.38 5.67
CA ASP A 14 -34.91 29.73 6.74
C ASP A 14 -35.52 28.49 7.41
N GLU A 15 -35.82 27.44 6.64
CA GLU A 15 -36.35 26.19 7.17
C GLU A 15 -35.28 25.42 7.99
N LEU A 16 -34.02 25.51 7.55
CA LEU A 16 -32.88 24.94 8.27
C LEU A 16 -32.61 25.72 9.57
N TYR A 17 -32.70 27.05 9.53
CA TYR A 17 -32.51 27.92 10.68
C TYR A 17 -33.59 27.71 11.75
N GLU A 18 -34.84 27.52 11.35
CA GLU A 18 -35.93 27.19 12.29
C GLU A 18 -35.79 25.77 12.86
N LYS A 19 -35.31 24.80 12.08
CA LYS A 19 -34.96 23.47 12.61
C LYS A 19 -33.81 23.55 13.62
N TYR A 20 -32.79 24.37 13.36
CA TYR A 20 -31.67 24.60 14.29
C TYR A 20 -32.14 25.20 15.62
N LYS A 21 -33.00 26.24 15.60
CA LYS A 21 -33.55 26.83 16.83
C LYS A 21 -34.32 25.82 17.67
N LYS A 22 -35.17 25.01 17.02
CA LYS A 22 -35.93 23.95 17.72
C LYS A 22 -35.00 22.91 18.35
N LEU A 23 -33.92 22.53 17.63
CA LEU A 23 -32.92 21.60 18.15
C LEU A 23 -32.17 22.18 19.36
N LEU A 24 -31.82 23.46 19.32
CA LEU A 24 -31.12 24.13 20.40
C LEU A 24 -31.96 24.20 21.68
N VAL A 25 -33.27 24.46 21.56
CA VAL A 25 -34.20 24.42 22.69
C VAL A 25 -34.28 23.02 23.30
N GLU A 26 -34.38 21.99 22.46
CA GLU A 26 -34.48 20.60 22.94
C GLU A 26 -33.18 20.11 23.59
N VAL A 27 -32.02 20.48 23.05
CA VAL A 27 -30.71 20.19 23.66
C VAL A 27 -30.62 20.84 25.04
N ASN A 28 -31.06 22.08 25.20
CA ASN A 28 -31.06 22.75 26.50
C ASN A 28 -31.99 22.05 27.50
N ARG A 29 -33.19 21.67 27.07
CA ARG A 29 -34.16 20.92 27.90
C ARG A 29 -33.60 19.58 28.37
N LEU A 30 -33.04 18.80 27.45
CA LEU A 30 -32.43 17.50 27.77
C LEU A 30 -31.19 17.65 28.65
N THR A 31 -30.41 18.71 28.45
CA THR A 31 -29.24 19.00 29.31
C THR A 31 -29.68 19.26 30.75
N GLU A 32 -30.75 20.02 30.94
CA GLU A 32 -31.31 20.32 32.27
C GLU A 32 -31.94 19.10 32.93
N GLU A 33 -32.71 18.31 32.18
CA GLU A 33 -33.30 17.05 32.65
C GLU A 33 -32.22 16.04 33.06
N ASN A 34 -31.16 15.91 32.27
CA ASN A 34 -30.02 15.02 32.57
C ASN A 34 -29.24 15.51 33.80
N SER A 35 -29.13 16.82 34.01
CA SER A 35 -28.57 17.40 35.24
C SER A 35 -29.39 17.03 36.48
N GLN A 36 -30.72 17.15 36.39
CA GLN A 36 -31.63 16.79 37.48
C GLN A 36 -31.61 15.29 37.80
N LEU A 37 -31.59 14.43 36.77
CA LEU A 37 -31.48 12.98 36.93
C LEU A 37 -30.15 12.56 37.55
N LYS A 38 -29.03 13.17 37.13
CA LYS A 38 -27.70 12.95 37.73
C LYS A 38 -27.67 13.35 39.21
N ALA A 39 -28.35 14.45 39.58
CA ALA A 39 -28.48 14.87 40.96
C ALA A 39 -29.31 13.88 41.81
N GLN A 40 -30.41 13.34 41.27
CA GLN A 40 -31.21 12.31 41.95
C GLN A 40 -30.47 10.98 42.15
N LEU A 41 -29.52 10.66 41.26
CA LEU A 41 -28.72 9.43 41.31
C LEU A 41 -27.43 9.57 42.14
N GLY A 42 -27.19 10.70 42.79
CA GLY A 42 -25.99 10.91 43.62
C GLY A 42 -24.68 10.99 42.84
N LEU A 43 -24.74 11.21 41.52
CA LEU A 43 -23.59 11.28 40.62
C LEU A 43 -23.08 12.73 40.51
N THR A 44 -22.48 13.27 41.57
CA THR A 44 -21.83 14.58 41.53
C THR A 44 -20.33 14.48 41.26
N LYS A 45 -19.95 14.58 39.97
CA LYS A 45 -18.83 15.37 39.41
C LYS A 45 -18.48 14.88 37.99
N SER A 46 -18.82 15.67 36.98
CA SER A 46 -17.84 16.17 35.99
C SER A 46 -18.43 17.33 35.20
N GLU A 47 -17.54 18.25 34.85
CA GLU A 47 -17.66 19.63 34.34
C GLU A 47 -18.85 19.95 33.41
N THR A 48 -19.59 21.02 33.75
CA THR A 48 -20.48 21.75 32.84
C THR A 48 -19.68 22.51 31.77
N PRO A 49 -20.01 22.39 30.47
CA PRO A 49 -19.54 23.34 29.47
C PRO A 49 -20.19 24.71 29.72
N GLN A 50 -19.37 25.74 29.93
CA GLN A 50 -19.86 27.12 29.96
C GLN A 50 -20.33 27.51 28.55
N ILE A 51 -21.60 27.92 28.46
CA ILE A 51 -22.15 28.58 27.28
C ILE A 51 -21.46 29.95 27.18
N ILE A 52 -20.66 30.12 26.13
CA ILE A 52 -20.08 31.41 25.76
C ILE A 52 -21.23 32.35 25.38
N ASN A 53 -21.42 33.42 26.14
CA ASN A 53 -22.34 34.51 25.79
C ASN A 53 -21.88 35.20 24.50
N THR A 54 -22.56 34.93 23.40
CA THR A 54 -22.38 35.57 22.10
C THR A 54 -23.16 36.88 22.02
N SER A 55 -22.67 37.92 22.70
CA SER A 55 -23.13 39.30 22.46
C SER A 55 -22.00 40.29 22.14
N SER A 56 -20.75 39.84 22.07
CA SER A 56 -19.59 40.73 21.82
C SER A 56 -18.73 40.38 20.60
N ILE A 57 -19.14 39.44 19.74
CA ILE A 57 -18.42 39.15 18.49
C ILE A 57 -19.19 39.80 17.33
N LYS A 58 -19.10 41.12 17.25
CA LYS A 58 -19.42 41.90 16.03
C LYS A 58 -18.14 42.56 15.54
N SER A 59 -17.21 41.75 15.05
CA SER A 59 -16.20 42.15 14.06
C SER A 59 -15.28 40.96 13.80
N GLU A 60 -15.11 40.62 12.53
CA GLU A 60 -14.13 39.67 11.97
C GLU A 60 -14.47 38.17 12.09
N ILE A 61 -15.46 37.73 11.31
CA ILE A 61 -15.44 36.39 10.73
C ILE A 61 -14.92 36.54 9.30
N ASN A 62 -13.60 36.38 9.15
CA ASN A 62 -13.01 36.02 7.87
C ASN A 62 -13.36 34.54 7.65
N TYR A 63 -14.07 34.24 6.56
CA TYR A 63 -14.23 32.87 6.09
C TYR A 63 -12.83 32.27 5.91
N ARG A 64 -12.47 31.29 6.75
CA ARG A 64 -11.33 30.42 6.49
C ARG A 64 -11.87 29.20 5.77
N ASP A 65 -11.55 29.09 4.49
CA ASP A 65 -11.42 27.80 3.82
C ASP A 65 -10.47 26.94 4.67
N ASP A 66 -10.99 25.83 5.17
CA ASP A 66 -10.23 24.85 5.94
C ASP A 66 -9.55 23.88 4.96
N ASP A 67 -8.46 24.36 4.35
CA ASP A 67 -7.52 23.56 3.57
C ASP A 67 -6.10 24.11 3.78
N SER A 68 -5.68 24.25 5.05
CA SER A 68 -4.24 24.29 5.44
C SER A 68 -4.07 24.41 6.97
N VAL A 69 -4.40 23.37 7.75
CA VAL A 69 -3.77 23.26 9.08
C VAL A 69 -2.42 22.60 8.87
N ASN A 70 -1.37 23.42 8.99
CA ASN A 70 0.02 22.99 8.96
C ASN A 70 0.29 22.10 10.19
N ASN A 71 -0.04 20.82 10.10
CA ASN A 71 0.14 19.78 11.13
C ASN A 71 1.62 19.39 11.26
N SER A 72 2.42 20.35 11.70
CA SER A 72 3.78 20.08 12.15
C SER A 72 3.68 19.51 13.57
N PHE A 73 4.19 18.29 13.77
CA PHE A 73 4.34 17.66 15.09
C PHE A 73 5.83 17.63 15.49
N PRO A 74 6.53 18.77 15.54
CA PRO A 74 7.91 18.76 16.00
C PRO A 74 7.95 18.34 17.47
N ASP A 75 8.98 17.58 17.85
CA ASP A 75 9.33 17.24 19.24
C ASP A 75 8.42 16.24 19.97
N VAL A 76 7.54 15.51 19.27
CA VAL A 76 6.78 14.40 19.90
C VAL A 76 7.72 13.22 20.19
N ASN A 77 7.72 12.74 21.42
CA ASN A 77 8.61 11.67 21.88
C ASN A 77 7.90 10.75 22.89
N ASN A 78 8.61 9.77 23.46
CA ASN A 78 8.04 8.79 24.39
C ASN A 78 7.50 9.38 25.71
N THR A 79 7.85 10.62 26.05
CA THR A 79 7.34 11.35 27.22
C THR A 79 6.12 12.21 26.93
N SER A 80 5.81 12.47 25.65
CA SER A 80 4.61 13.24 25.25
C SER A 80 3.32 12.53 25.69
N ASP A 81 2.23 13.30 25.81
CA ASP A 81 0.93 12.76 26.19
C ASP A 81 0.36 11.81 25.11
N SER A 82 -0.58 10.96 25.52
CA SER A 82 -1.15 9.92 24.64
C SER A 82 -1.87 10.52 23.43
N LEU A 83 -2.58 11.63 23.60
CA LEU A 83 -3.39 12.23 22.54
C LEU A 83 -2.51 12.82 21.44
N THR A 84 -1.43 13.51 21.81
CA THR A 84 -0.43 14.03 20.87
C THR A 84 0.21 12.91 20.05
N LYS A 85 0.56 11.78 20.68
CA LYS A 85 1.10 10.59 19.98
C LYS A 85 0.09 9.97 19.01
N VAL A 86 -1.17 9.85 19.43
CA VAL A 86 -2.27 9.35 18.58
C VAL A 86 -2.45 10.25 17.36
N ARG A 87 -2.43 11.58 17.53
CA ARG A 87 -2.57 12.53 16.41
C ARG A 87 -1.39 12.49 15.44
N LEU A 88 -0.16 12.41 15.94
CA LEU A 88 1.02 12.19 15.09
C LEU A 88 0.85 10.91 14.27
N PHE A 89 0.48 9.80 14.93
CA PHE A 89 0.24 8.52 14.27
C PHE A 89 -0.81 8.61 13.17
N MET A 90 -1.96 9.21 13.46
CA MET A 90 -3.04 9.41 12.48
C MET A 90 -2.64 10.34 11.32
N SER A 91 -1.73 11.28 11.56
CA SER A 91 -1.22 12.19 10.51
C SER A 91 -0.28 11.51 9.50
N LEU A 92 0.27 10.35 9.85
CA LEU A 92 1.16 9.56 9.01
C LEU A 92 0.39 8.41 8.35
N PHE A 93 -0.28 7.58 9.15
CA PHE A 93 -1.00 6.39 8.67
C PHE A 93 -2.44 6.73 8.24
N LYS A 94 -2.58 7.81 7.45
CA LYS A 94 -3.86 8.38 7.03
C LYS A 94 -4.44 7.62 5.83
N GLY A 95 -5.42 6.77 6.09
CA GLY A 95 -6.28 6.19 5.06
C GLY A 95 -7.72 6.65 5.23
N ARG A 96 -8.69 5.78 4.93
CA ARG A 96 -10.10 6.06 5.15
C ARG A 96 -10.41 6.26 6.63
N ASP A 97 -11.08 7.37 6.93
CA ASP A 97 -11.59 7.73 8.25
C ASP A 97 -12.98 7.14 8.52
N ASP A 98 -13.75 6.85 7.48
CA ASP A 98 -15.12 6.35 7.59
C ASP A 98 -15.21 4.84 7.84
N VAL A 99 -14.08 4.14 7.91
CA VAL A 99 -14.02 2.68 8.10
C VAL A 99 -12.64 2.19 8.50
N TYR A 100 -12.59 1.27 9.46
CA TYR A 100 -11.40 0.48 9.76
C TYR A 100 -11.66 -1.02 9.76
N ALA A 101 -10.60 -1.80 9.64
CA ALA A 101 -10.66 -3.25 9.77
C ALA A 101 -10.12 -3.70 11.15
N LYS A 102 -10.79 -4.67 11.77
CA LYS A 102 -10.30 -5.33 12.98
C LYS A 102 -9.79 -6.73 12.65
N ARG A 103 -8.65 -7.10 13.20
CA ARG A 103 -8.14 -8.48 13.13
C ARG A 103 -9.04 -9.41 13.96
N TRP A 104 -9.35 -10.57 13.41
CA TRP A 104 -10.00 -11.66 14.12
C TRP A 104 -9.15 -12.93 14.01
N GLU A 105 -9.31 -13.81 14.98
CA GLU A 105 -8.64 -15.10 15.02
C GLU A 105 -9.64 -16.16 15.49
N ASN A 106 -9.70 -17.27 14.76
CA ASN A 106 -10.42 -18.47 15.14
C ASN A 106 -9.41 -19.55 15.52
N LYS A 107 -9.08 -19.62 16.81
CA LYS A 107 -8.09 -20.55 17.37
C LYS A 107 -8.42 -22.01 17.04
N ASN A 108 -9.71 -22.38 17.04
CA ASN A 108 -10.15 -23.75 16.76
C ASN A 108 -9.89 -24.18 15.32
N LYS A 109 -9.84 -23.23 14.37
CA LYS A 109 -9.60 -23.51 12.94
C LYS A 109 -8.22 -23.08 12.46
N GLY A 110 -7.38 -22.52 13.34
CA GLY A 110 -6.10 -21.90 12.96
C GLY A 110 -6.22 -20.77 11.93
N LYS A 111 -7.41 -20.20 11.74
CA LYS A 111 -7.67 -19.16 10.73
C LYS A 111 -7.65 -17.79 11.38
N ASN A 112 -7.05 -16.84 10.69
CA ASN A 112 -7.08 -15.43 11.08
C ASN A 112 -7.32 -14.55 9.86
N GLY A 113 -7.70 -13.31 10.09
CA GLY A 113 -7.95 -12.37 9.02
C GLY A 113 -8.34 -11.00 9.56
N TYR A 114 -8.71 -10.12 8.63
CA TYR A 114 -9.21 -8.79 8.92
C TYR A 114 -10.61 -8.65 8.35
N SER A 115 -11.44 -7.84 8.98
CA SER A 115 -12.77 -7.52 8.46
C SER A 115 -13.16 -6.11 8.87
N PRO A 116 -13.87 -5.37 8.00
CA PRO A 116 -14.35 -4.04 8.33
C PRO A 116 -15.30 -4.13 9.53
N VAL A 117 -15.13 -3.22 10.48
CA VAL A 117 -16.02 -3.11 11.64
C VAL A 117 -17.30 -2.44 11.21
N CYS A 118 -18.43 -3.07 11.53
CA CYS A 118 -19.76 -2.58 11.20
C CYS A 118 -20.60 -2.53 12.48
N LEU A 119 -21.17 -1.36 12.78
CA LEU A 119 -21.97 -1.13 13.98
C LEU A 119 -23.26 -1.95 13.98
N ASN A 120 -23.81 -2.22 12.78
CA ASN A 120 -24.97 -3.09 12.60
C ASN A 120 -24.62 -4.59 12.60
N GLN A 121 -23.34 -4.97 12.80
CA GLN A 121 -22.95 -6.38 12.70
C GLN A 121 -23.68 -7.24 13.73
N TRP A 122 -24.29 -8.34 13.25
CA TRP A 122 -25.10 -9.27 14.05
C TRP A 122 -26.39 -8.71 14.65
N GLN A 123 -26.77 -7.47 14.34
CA GLN A 123 -28.08 -6.95 14.70
C GLN A 123 -29.18 -7.69 13.91
N ALA A 124 -30.08 -8.35 14.66
CA ALA A 124 -31.16 -9.17 14.10
C ALA A 124 -32.05 -8.33 13.17
N GLY A 125 -32.39 -8.87 12.00
CA GLY A 125 -33.18 -8.18 10.98
C GLY A 125 -32.43 -7.16 10.12
N VAL A 126 -31.29 -6.63 10.59
CA VAL A 126 -30.50 -5.60 9.89
C VAL A 126 -29.33 -6.22 9.14
N CYS A 127 -28.43 -6.90 9.84
CA CYS A 127 -27.26 -7.55 9.24
C CYS A 127 -27.58 -9.00 8.88
N LYS A 128 -27.51 -9.33 7.59
CA LYS A 128 -27.82 -10.68 7.09
C LYS A 128 -26.59 -11.57 6.91
N LYS A 129 -25.49 -11.33 7.63
CA LYS A 129 -24.35 -12.25 7.64
C LYS A 129 -24.77 -13.62 8.22
N PRO A 130 -24.26 -14.76 7.71
CA PRO A 130 -23.29 -14.89 6.62
C PRO A 130 -23.92 -14.89 5.21
N LYS A 131 -25.24 -14.75 5.07
CA LYS A 131 -25.97 -14.91 3.80
C LYS A 131 -25.61 -13.85 2.74
N ILE A 132 -25.21 -12.65 3.16
CA ILE A 132 -24.77 -11.57 2.25
C ILE A 132 -23.39 -11.02 2.67
N SER A 133 -22.59 -10.58 1.69
CA SER A 133 -21.34 -9.86 1.94
C SER A 133 -21.60 -8.40 2.36
N CYS A 134 -20.70 -7.82 3.15
CA CYS A 134 -20.78 -6.39 3.51
C CYS A 134 -20.76 -5.47 2.29
N SER A 135 -20.01 -5.83 1.25
CA SER A 135 -19.94 -5.04 0.01
C SER A 135 -21.30 -4.88 -0.68
N LYS A 136 -22.19 -5.86 -0.55
CA LYS A 136 -23.56 -5.86 -1.11
C LYS A 136 -24.65 -5.49 -0.09
N CYS A 137 -24.27 -5.23 1.16
CA CYS A 137 -25.22 -4.90 2.22
C CYS A 137 -25.64 -3.42 2.12
N LYS A 138 -26.95 -3.17 2.00
CA LYS A 138 -27.51 -1.81 2.03
C LYS A 138 -27.55 -1.19 3.44
N ASN A 139 -27.53 -2.03 4.47
CA ASN A 139 -27.54 -1.62 5.88
C ASN A 139 -26.13 -1.59 6.50
N LYS A 140 -25.09 -1.49 5.68
CA LYS A 140 -23.72 -1.39 6.20
C LYS A 140 -23.56 -0.04 6.88
N ASP A 141 -23.04 -0.07 8.09
CA ASP A 141 -22.78 1.12 8.90
C ASP A 141 -21.39 0.92 9.49
N TYR A 142 -20.38 1.40 8.75
CA TYR A 142 -18.99 1.16 9.11
C TYR A 142 -18.58 2.08 10.25
N ALA A 143 -17.85 1.53 11.21
CA ALA A 143 -17.32 2.32 12.32
C ALA A 143 -16.13 3.16 11.83
N ALA A 144 -16.10 4.43 12.21
CA ALA A 144 -15.03 5.35 11.87
C ALA A 144 -13.69 4.95 12.52
N LEU A 145 -12.59 5.35 11.88
CA LEU A 145 -11.24 5.27 12.43
C LEU A 145 -10.92 6.57 13.17
N ASP A 146 -11.21 6.60 14.47
CA ASP A 146 -11.02 7.76 15.35
C ASP A 146 -9.83 7.59 16.32
N GLU A 147 -9.60 8.62 17.14
CA GLU A 147 -8.53 8.65 18.14
C GLU A 147 -8.65 7.48 19.14
N ASP A 148 -9.87 7.13 19.57
CA ASP A 148 -10.15 6.03 20.50
C ASP A 148 -9.78 4.67 19.90
N VAL A 149 -10.09 4.43 18.61
CA VAL A 149 -9.73 3.21 17.90
C VAL A 149 -8.21 3.08 17.80
N ILE A 150 -7.51 4.17 17.48
CA ILE A 150 -6.04 4.18 17.39
C ILE A 150 -5.41 4.00 18.77
N GLU A 151 -5.92 4.64 19.82
CA GLU A 151 -5.44 4.42 21.19
C GLU A 151 -5.60 2.95 21.60
N ASN A 152 -6.75 2.33 21.32
CA ASN A 152 -6.97 0.92 21.61
C ASN A 152 -6.04 -0.01 20.83
N HIS A 153 -5.69 0.36 19.59
CA HIS A 153 -4.68 -0.35 18.81
C HIS A 153 -3.29 -0.25 19.47
N LEU A 154 -2.84 0.96 19.77
CA LEU A 154 -1.52 1.23 20.35
C LEU A 154 -1.39 0.65 21.77
N ARG A 155 -2.47 0.55 22.54
CA ARG A 155 -2.51 -0.14 23.85
C ARG A 155 -2.53 -1.67 23.72
N GLY A 156 -2.77 -2.19 22.53
CA GLY A 156 -2.82 -3.60 22.21
C GLY A 156 -4.15 -4.29 22.50
N ASN A 157 -5.21 -3.53 22.79
CA ASN A 157 -6.56 -4.05 23.04
C ASN A 157 -7.18 -4.62 21.76
N ILE A 158 -6.84 -4.03 20.61
CA ILE A 158 -7.25 -4.49 19.28
C ILE A 158 -6.06 -4.44 18.32
N VAL A 159 -6.22 -5.09 17.16
CA VAL A 159 -5.30 -4.94 16.02
C VAL A 159 -6.11 -4.35 14.88
N VAL A 160 -5.73 -3.15 14.44
CA VAL A 160 -6.43 -2.38 13.43
C VAL A 160 -5.69 -2.52 12.10
N GLY A 161 -6.44 -2.56 11.02
CA GLY A 161 -5.94 -2.31 9.67
C GLY A 161 -6.66 -1.12 9.06
N VAL A 162 -5.93 -0.37 8.25
CA VAL A 162 -6.39 0.82 7.54
C VAL A 162 -6.57 0.52 6.06
N TYR A 163 -7.54 1.18 5.44
CA TYR A 163 -7.75 1.17 3.99
C TYR A 163 -7.05 2.41 3.40
N PRO A 164 -5.91 2.28 2.70
CA PRO A 164 -5.10 3.41 2.27
C PRO A 164 -5.72 4.21 1.11
N MET A 165 -6.52 3.57 0.26
CA MET A 165 -7.18 4.23 -0.87
C MET A 165 -8.44 4.96 -0.42
N LEU A 166 -8.47 6.27 -0.64
CA LEU A 166 -9.61 7.14 -0.37
C LEU A 166 -10.71 6.99 -1.43
N LYS A 167 -11.87 7.60 -1.19
CA LYS A 167 -13.06 7.46 -2.07
C LYS A 167 -12.85 8.08 -3.46
N ASP A 168 -11.99 9.08 -3.54
CA ASP A 168 -11.58 9.78 -4.76
C ASP A 168 -10.36 9.12 -5.43
N GLU A 169 -10.00 7.90 -5.03
CA GLU A 169 -8.90 7.10 -5.59
C GLU A 169 -7.50 7.70 -5.32
N THR A 170 -7.38 8.59 -4.33
CA THR A 170 -6.11 9.11 -3.81
C THR A 170 -5.62 8.35 -2.57
N CYS A 171 -4.38 8.57 -2.14
CA CYS A 171 -3.83 8.06 -0.88
C CYS A 171 -2.77 9.01 -0.29
N HIS A 172 -2.57 8.95 1.03
CA HIS A 172 -1.56 9.78 1.73
C HIS A 172 -0.21 9.08 1.92
N PHE A 173 -0.14 7.78 1.63
CA PHE A 173 1.09 7.01 1.73
C PHE A 173 1.10 5.88 0.71
N LEU A 174 2.28 5.34 0.48
CA LEU A 174 2.52 4.04 -0.14
C LEU A 174 3.24 3.15 0.87
N ALA A 175 2.81 1.91 1.00
CA ALA A 175 3.60 0.89 1.69
C ALA A 175 3.95 -0.26 0.74
N VAL A 176 5.18 -0.77 0.86
CA VAL A 176 5.69 -1.95 0.14
C VAL A 176 5.95 -3.04 1.15
N ASP A 177 5.29 -4.19 0.99
CA ASP A 177 5.36 -5.32 1.90
C ASP A 177 6.37 -6.37 1.40
N PHE A 178 7.43 -6.58 2.17
CA PHE A 178 8.45 -7.61 1.97
C PHE A 178 8.27 -8.71 3.03
N ASP A 179 8.09 -9.95 2.60
CA ASP A 179 7.96 -11.12 3.47
C ASP A 179 9.04 -12.15 3.11
N GLU A 180 9.09 -13.24 3.89
CA GLU A 180 9.92 -14.43 3.68
C GLU A 180 11.36 -14.30 4.17
N ALA A 181 12.20 -15.31 3.92
CA ALA A 181 13.49 -15.47 4.61
C ALA A 181 14.48 -14.32 4.32
N ASP A 182 14.40 -13.71 3.13
CA ASP A 182 15.37 -12.72 2.66
C ASP A 182 14.88 -11.27 2.73
N TRP A 183 13.77 -11.02 3.44
CA TRP A 183 13.12 -9.70 3.49
C TRP A 183 14.08 -8.57 3.90
N GLN A 184 15.02 -8.81 4.81
CA GLN A 184 16.00 -7.80 5.23
C GLN A 184 16.97 -7.47 4.09
N SER A 185 17.45 -8.47 3.36
CA SER A 185 18.35 -8.25 2.23
C SER A 185 17.65 -7.49 1.10
N ASP A 186 16.40 -7.83 0.83
CA ASP A 186 15.58 -7.16 -0.19
C ASP A 186 15.28 -5.71 0.21
N ILE A 187 14.89 -5.47 1.47
CA ILE A 187 14.68 -4.12 1.99
C ILE A 187 15.98 -3.31 1.99
N SER A 188 17.14 -3.90 2.32
CA SER A 188 18.43 -3.19 2.26
C SER A 188 18.73 -2.70 0.84
N MET A 189 18.58 -3.56 -0.17
CA MET A 189 18.77 -3.14 -1.56
C MET A 189 17.74 -2.11 -2.01
N PHE A 190 16.50 -2.23 -1.53
CA PHE A 190 15.44 -1.25 -1.80
C PHE A 190 15.73 0.10 -1.15
N ARG A 191 16.22 0.11 0.09
CA ARG A 191 16.68 1.29 0.82
C ARG A 191 17.83 1.97 0.10
N ASP A 192 18.85 1.22 -0.34
CA ASP A 192 20.00 1.78 -1.05
C ASP A 192 19.58 2.50 -2.34
N VAL A 193 18.63 1.91 -3.09
CA VAL A 193 18.03 2.57 -4.26
C VAL A 193 17.32 3.87 -3.85
N CYS A 194 16.56 3.87 -2.75
CA CYS A 194 15.90 5.09 -2.27
C CYS A 194 16.91 6.17 -1.88
N ILE A 195 18.00 5.80 -1.21
CA ILE A 195 19.08 6.72 -0.79
C ILE A 195 19.73 7.36 -2.02
N ASP A 196 20.12 6.55 -3.01
CA ASP A 196 20.74 7.03 -4.25
C ASP A 196 19.82 7.97 -5.05
N LEU A 197 18.51 7.79 -4.91
CA LEU A 197 17.48 8.63 -5.51
C LEU A 197 17.01 9.75 -4.58
N ASN A 198 17.72 10.03 -3.49
CA ASN A 198 17.37 11.07 -2.51
C ASN A 198 15.90 11.01 -2.06
N THR A 199 15.40 9.79 -1.85
CA THR A 199 14.01 9.50 -1.51
C THR A 199 13.93 9.06 -0.05
N PRO A 200 13.22 9.81 0.82
CA PRO A 200 13.02 9.42 2.21
C PRO A 200 12.33 8.05 2.32
N VAL A 201 12.85 7.19 3.19
CA VAL A 201 12.37 5.82 3.35
C VAL A 201 12.21 5.49 4.82
N THR A 202 11.07 4.91 5.19
CA THR A 202 10.76 4.50 6.57
C THR A 202 10.49 3.00 6.60
N ILE A 203 11.11 2.26 7.52
CA ILE A 203 11.00 0.79 7.54
C ILE A 203 10.42 0.34 8.88
N GLU A 204 9.33 -0.43 8.81
CA GLU A 204 8.71 -1.11 9.94
C GLU A 204 8.98 -2.61 9.83
N ARG A 205 9.44 -3.23 10.91
CA ARG A 205 9.44 -4.70 11.02
C ARG A 205 8.00 -5.15 11.22
N SER A 206 7.53 -6.09 10.40
CA SER A 206 6.13 -6.53 10.42
C SER A 206 5.72 -7.08 11.79
N ARG A 207 4.41 -7.15 12.03
CA ARG A 207 3.83 -7.75 13.25
C ARG A 207 4.33 -9.17 13.53
N SER A 208 4.64 -9.95 12.49
CA SER A 208 5.10 -11.34 12.65
C SER A 208 6.59 -11.46 12.92
N GLY A 209 7.37 -10.43 12.60
CA GLY A 209 8.84 -10.45 12.61
C GLY A 209 9.47 -11.20 11.43
N LYS A 210 8.67 -11.71 10.48
CA LYS A 210 9.13 -12.51 9.33
C LYS A 210 9.05 -11.75 8.00
N GLY A 211 9.12 -10.43 8.09
CA GLY A 211 8.89 -9.49 7.00
C GLY A 211 8.94 -8.06 7.51
N GLY A 212 8.85 -7.10 6.62
CA GLY A 212 8.84 -5.68 6.92
C GLY A 212 8.05 -4.88 5.88
N HIS A 213 7.58 -3.71 6.29
CA HIS A 213 6.91 -2.75 5.42
C HIS A 213 7.82 -1.54 5.22
N VAL A 214 8.00 -1.15 3.97
CA VAL A 214 8.65 0.10 3.60
C VAL A 214 7.56 1.15 3.35
N TRP A 215 7.58 2.25 4.08
CA TRP A 215 6.58 3.31 4.03
C TRP A 215 7.14 4.57 3.39
N PHE A 216 6.32 5.17 2.53
CA PHE A 216 6.52 6.49 1.94
C PHE A 216 5.29 7.33 2.23
N PHE A 217 5.48 8.53 2.79
CA PHE A 217 4.39 9.44 3.15
C PHE A 217 4.41 10.65 2.21
N PHE A 218 3.24 11.15 1.83
CA PHE A 218 3.11 12.25 0.87
C PHE A 218 2.66 13.54 1.56
N GLU A 219 3.14 14.68 1.06
CA GLU A 219 2.75 16.00 1.62
C GLU A 219 1.25 16.25 1.44
N ASN A 220 0.76 15.99 0.23
CA ASN A 220 -0.64 16.03 -0.16
C ASN A 220 -1.08 14.65 -0.64
N PRO A 221 -2.37 14.29 -0.55
CA PRO A 221 -2.84 13.05 -1.13
C PRO A 221 -2.59 13.03 -2.64
N VAL A 222 -2.00 11.94 -3.12
CA VAL A 222 -1.70 11.72 -4.55
C VAL A 222 -2.59 10.62 -5.09
N SER A 223 -2.75 10.53 -6.41
CA SER A 223 -3.50 9.41 -7.00
C SER A 223 -2.87 8.06 -6.63
N ALA A 224 -3.68 7.05 -6.31
CA ALA A 224 -3.18 5.72 -6.00
C ALA A 224 -2.38 5.12 -7.17
N SER A 225 -2.74 5.47 -8.41
CA SER A 225 -1.96 5.11 -9.58
C SER A 225 -0.55 5.71 -9.55
N LEU A 226 -0.40 7.01 -9.32
CA LEU A 226 0.92 7.66 -9.24
C LEU A 226 1.79 7.03 -8.15
N ALA A 227 1.23 6.83 -6.94
CA ALA A 227 1.93 6.17 -5.84
C ALA A 227 2.40 4.74 -6.22
N ARG A 228 1.54 3.94 -6.86
CA ARG A 228 1.90 2.58 -7.29
C ARG A 228 2.95 2.57 -8.38
N LYS A 229 2.90 3.50 -9.34
CA LYS A 229 3.93 3.65 -10.38
C LYS A 229 5.29 3.96 -9.78
N PHE A 230 5.33 4.92 -8.87
CA PHE A 230 6.53 5.26 -8.09
C PHE A 230 7.09 4.03 -7.37
N GLY A 231 6.28 3.29 -6.61
CA GLY A 231 6.72 2.06 -5.94
C GLY A 231 7.19 0.96 -6.90
N THR A 232 6.53 0.84 -8.06
CA THR A 232 6.89 -0.14 -9.10
C THR A 232 8.27 0.17 -9.68
N ILE A 233 8.57 1.43 -9.97
CA ILE A 233 9.87 1.84 -10.51
C ILE A 233 10.99 1.61 -9.50
N LEU A 234 10.77 1.93 -8.22
CA LEU A 234 11.75 1.63 -7.17
C LEU A 234 12.03 0.12 -7.10
N LEU A 235 10.98 -0.72 -7.12
CA LEU A 235 11.13 -2.17 -7.14
C LEU A 235 11.90 -2.67 -8.37
N THR A 236 11.59 -2.14 -9.55
CA THR A 236 12.27 -2.48 -10.81
C THR A 236 13.77 -2.13 -10.74
N SER A 237 14.09 -0.94 -10.19
CA SER A 237 15.47 -0.51 -9.96
C SER A 237 16.19 -1.41 -8.96
N SER A 238 15.54 -1.81 -7.87
CA SER A 238 16.10 -2.74 -6.88
C SER A 238 16.34 -4.14 -7.47
N MET A 239 15.41 -4.66 -8.27
CA MET A 239 15.57 -5.95 -8.96
C MET A 239 16.78 -5.96 -9.90
N SER A 240 17.18 -4.79 -10.42
CA SER A 240 18.39 -4.67 -11.26
C SER A 240 19.69 -4.76 -10.45
N ARG A 241 19.65 -4.50 -9.14
CA ARG A 241 20.78 -4.68 -8.21
C ARG A 241 20.77 -6.05 -7.54
N ARG A 242 19.60 -6.68 -7.42
CA ARG A 242 19.40 -8.01 -6.81
C ARG A 242 18.31 -8.78 -7.55
N HIS A 243 18.69 -9.72 -8.40
CA HIS A 243 17.76 -10.49 -9.24
C HIS A 243 16.84 -11.45 -8.45
N GLU A 244 17.22 -11.79 -7.22
CA GLU A 244 16.47 -12.66 -6.33
C GLU A 244 15.19 -12.00 -5.80
N ILE A 245 15.08 -10.66 -5.87
CA ILE A 245 13.84 -9.96 -5.55
C ILE A 245 12.75 -10.45 -6.51
N GLN A 246 11.70 -11.04 -5.96
CA GLN A 246 10.67 -11.72 -6.73
C GLN A 246 9.69 -10.74 -7.37
N PHE A 247 9.19 -11.05 -8.58
CA PHE A 247 8.20 -10.22 -9.27
C PHE A 247 6.91 -10.04 -8.48
N LYS A 248 6.58 -11.00 -7.60
CA LYS A 248 5.44 -10.91 -6.68
C LYS A 248 5.48 -9.64 -5.83
N SER A 249 6.66 -9.06 -5.56
CA SER A 249 6.80 -7.78 -4.84
C SER A 249 6.04 -6.62 -5.51
N TYR A 250 5.84 -6.64 -6.84
CA TYR A 250 5.02 -5.64 -7.54
C TYR A 250 3.54 -5.64 -7.14
N ASP A 251 3.06 -6.73 -6.55
CA ASP A 251 1.68 -6.94 -6.11
C ASP A 251 1.49 -6.67 -4.62
N ARG A 252 2.57 -6.37 -3.90
CA ARG A 252 2.59 -6.13 -2.44
C ARG A 252 2.69 -4.65 -2.10
N LEU A 253 2.15 -3.80 -2.98
CA LEU A 253 2.01 -2.36 -2.80
C LEU A 253 0.65 -2.04 -2.13
N PHE A 254 0.63 -1.06 -1.24
CA PHE A 254 -0.57 -0.59 -0.54
C PHE A 254 -0.68 0.93 -0.71
N PRO A 255 -1.68 1.46 -1.44
CA PRO A 255 -2.78 0.75 -2.13
C PRO A 255 -2.33 -0.28 -3.19
N SER A 256 -3.11 -1.36 -3.37
CA SER A 256 -2.79 -2.43 -4.33
C SER A 256 -3.52 -2.30 -5.66
N GLN A 257 -4.44 -1.34 -5.76
CA GLN A 257 -5.19 -1.04 -6.98
C GLN A 257 -4.93 0.41 -7.40
N ASP A 258 -5.09 0.69 -8.69
CA ASP A 258 -5.04 2.07 -9.24
C ASP A 258 -6.38 2.79 -9.10
N THR A 259 -7.48 2.03 -9.04
CA THR A 259 -8.85 2.54 -9.00
C THR A 259 -9.66 1.78 -7.96
N MET A 260 -10.75 2.39 -7.49
CA MET A 260 -11.60 1.81 -6.45
C MET A 260 -12.32 0.56 -6.98
N PRO A 261 -12.13 -0.62 -6.38
CA PRO A 261 -12.80 -1.84 -6.83
C PRO A 261 -14.31 -1.78 -6.55
N LYS A 262 -15.10 -2.47 -7.39
CA LYS A 262 -16.54 -2.62 -7.19
C LYS A 262 -16.82 -3.25 -5.82
N GLY A 263 -17.53 -2.53 -4.96
CA GLY A 263 -17.85 -2.97 -3.60
C GLY A 263 -17.06 -2.26 -2.49
N GLY A 264 -16.07 -1.42 -2.85
CA GLY A 264 -15.92 -0.10 -2.23
C GLY A 264 -15.23 0.01 -0.88
N LEU A 265 -14.06 -0.61 -0.68
CA LEU A 265 -13.12 -0.24 0.39
C LEU A 265 -11.64 -0.25 -0.02
N GLY A 266 -11.27 -0.95 -1.09
CA GLY A 266 -9.86 -1.20 -1.45
C GLY A 266 -9.23 -2.34 -0.63
N ASN A 267 -7.93 -2.53 -0.78
CA ASN A 267 -7.14 -3.41 0.08
C ASN A 267 -6.87 -2.77 1.44
N LEU A 268 -6.43 -3.57 2.42
CA LEU A 268 -6.10 -3.08 3.76
C LEU A 268 -4.66 -3.44 4.11
N ILE A 269 -4.02 -2.61 4.92
CA ILE A 269 -2.74 -2.89 5.56
C ILE A 269 -2.91 -2.79 7.08
N ALA A 270 -2.19 -3.64 7.84
CA ALA A 270 -2.22 -3.57 9.29
C ALA A 270 -1.49 -2.30 9.77
N LEU A 271 -2.03 -1.62 10.78
CA LEU A 271 -1.36 -0.48 11.39
C LEU A 271 -0.18 -0.94 12.27
N PRO A 272 0.92 -0.18 12.31
CA PRO A 272 2.12 -0.51 13.08
C PRO A 272 1.98 -0.14 14.57
N LEU A 273 2.98 -0.49 15.38
CA LEU A 273 3.12 -0.14 16.80
C LEU A 273 2.09 -0.75 17.75
N GLN A 274 1.47 -1.87 17.37
CA GLN A 274 0.56 -2.60 18.25
C GLN A 274 1.31 -3.21 19.45
N LYS A 275 0.91 -2.87 20.70
CA LYS A 275 1.66 -3.22 21.94
C LYS A 275 2.02 -4.70 22.10
N ALA A 276 1.15 -5.62 21.71
CA ALA A 276 1.41 -7.05 21.90
C ALA A 276 2.52 -7.55 20.96
N ALA A 277 2.59 -7.02 19.73
CA ALA A 277 3.69 -7.31 18.82
C ALA A 277 5.01 -6.66 19.29
N ARG A 278 4.93 -5.42 19.78
CA ARG A 278 6.09 -4.67 20.29
C ARG A 278 6.81 -5.33 21.46
N LYS A 279 6.11 -6.14 22.27
CA LYS A 279 6.74 -6.95 23.33
C LYS A 279 7.83 -7.89 22.80
N ASN A 280 7.79 -8.22 21.51
CA ASN A 280 8.78 -9.05 20.83
C ASN A 280 9.61 -8.22 19.81
N PHE A 281 9.70 -6.91 19.98
CA PHE A 281 10.39 -5.99 19.05
C PHE A 281 9.85 -6.07 17.61
N ASN A 282 8.57 -6.38 17.46
CA ASN A 282 7.87 -6.45 16.17
C ASN A 282 6.84 -5.33 16.07
N SER A 283 6.46 -5.01 14.84
CA SER A 283 5.63 -3.83 14.57
C SER A 283 6.27 -2.53 15.04
N GLU A 284 7.60 -2.46 15.00
CA GLU A 284 8.40 -1.30 15.36
C GLU A 284 9.18 -0.82 14.13
N PHE A 285 9.42 0.49 14.08
CA PHE A 285 10.30 1.11 13.12
C PHE A 285 11.75 0.82 13.47
N VAL A 286 12.54 0.55 12.44
CA VAL A 286 13.90 0.05 12.57
C VAL A 286 14.90 0.85 11.74
N ASP A 287 16.13 0.90 12.23
CA ASP A 287 17.27 1.58 11.63
C ASP A 287 17.92 0.78 10.48
N GLU A 288 19.07 1.25 10.01
CA GLU A 288 19.84 0.62 8.94
C GLU A 288 20.25 -0.82 9.25
N GLN A 289 20.49 -1.12 10.52
CA GLN A 289 20.85 -2.45 11.02
C GLN A 289 19.64 -3.32 11.35
N PHE A 290 18.42 -2.83 11.08
CA PHE A 290 17.14 -3.42 11.45
C PHE A 290 16.92 -3.51 12.96
N GLU A 291 17.63 -2.71 13.75
CA GLU A 291 17.40 -2.57 15.19
C GLU A 291 16.29 -1.55 15.45
N SER A 292 15.50 -1.76 16.50
CA SER A 292 14.36 -0.88 16.80
C SER A 292 14.85 0.45 17.36
N TYR A 293 14.33 1.57 16.84
CA TYR A 293 14.62 2.89 17.42
C TYR A 293 14.19 2.94 18.89
N GLU A 294 15.08 3.45 19.76
CA GLU A 294 14.82 3.56 21.20
C GLU A 294 13.54 4.35 21.51
N ASP A 295 13.34 5.45 20.78
CA ASP A 295 12.13 6.24 20.83
C ASP A 295 11.42 6.25 19.48
N GLN A 296 10.49 5.31 19.34
CA GLN A 296 9.61 5.19 18.18
C GLN A 296 8.85 6.49 17.86
N TRP A 297 8.45 7.26 18.88
CA TRP A 297 7.67 8.48 18.67
C TRP A 297 8.54 9.62 18.18
N ALA A 298 9.74 9.75 18.76
CA ALA A 298 10.74 10.72 18.27
C ALA A 298 11.07 10.44 16.81
N PHE A 299 11.32 9.18 16.44
CA PHE A 299 11.54 8.79 15.04
C PHE A 299 10.33 9.13 14.14
N LEU A 300 9.10 8.78 14.55
CA LEU A 300 7.92 9.13 13.75
C LEU A 300 7.78 10.64 13.52
N SER A 301 8.17 11.47 14.49
CA SER A 301 8.09 12.93 14.37
C SER A 301 9.06 13.52 13.34
N THR A 302 10.13 12.79 12.96
CA THR A 302 11.13 13.23 11.99
C THR A 302 10.85 12.76 10.56
N ILE A 303 9.82 11.94 10.36
CA ILE A 303 9.48 11.38 9.05
C ILE A 303 9.20 12.52 8.06
N GLN A 304 9.98 12.51 6.97
CA GLN A 304 9.80 13.43 5.86
C GLN A 304 8.68 12.93 4.95
N ARG A 305 7.85 13.89 4.50
CA ARG A 305 6.82 13.66 3.49
C ARG A 305 7.39 14.05 2.12
N ILE A 306 6.99 13.31 1.09
CA ILE A 306 7.47 13.47 -0.27
C ILE A 306 6.44 14.31 -1.05
N PRO A 307 6.85 15.39 -1.73
CA PRO A 307 5.94 16.17 -2.56
C PRO A 307 5.63 15.43 -3.86
N GLU A 308 4.44 15.66 -4.43
CA GLU A 308 3.94 14.96 -5.63
C GLU A 308 4.86 15.11 -6.84
N ASN A 309 5.41 16.30 -7.07
CA ASN A 309 6.34 16.57 -8.16
C ASN A 309 7.59 15.69 -8.10
N ARG A 310 8.08 15.33 -6.90
CA ARG A 310 9.24 14.44 -6.77
C ARG A 310 8.92 13.02 -7.25
N LEU A 311 7.68 12.55 -7.06
CA LEU A 311 7.24 11.25 -7.60
C LEU A 311 7.23 11.31 -9.13
N GLU A 312 6.66 12.37 -9.70
CA GLU A 312 6.58 12.58 -11.14
C GLU A 312 7.98 12.65 -11.79
N ASP A 313 8.90 13.40 -11.18
CA ASP A 313 10.29 13.52 -11.64
C ASP A 313 10.97 12.15 -11.71
N LEU A 314 10.88 11.36 -10.64
CA LEU A 314 11.46 10.01 -10.58
C LEU A 314 10.83 9.05 -11.58
N ILE A 315 9.50 9.14 -11.76
CA ILE A 315 8.79 8.35 -12.76
C ILE A 315 9.24 8.73 -14.17
N SER A 316 9.44 10.02 -14.45
CA SER A 316 9.92 10.47 -15.76
C SER A 316 11.38 10.11 -16.00
N GLU A 317 12.23 10.17 -14.98
CA GLU A 317 13.67 9.89 -15.06
C GLU A 317 13.95 8.40 -15.30
N LEU A 318 13.24 7.52 -14.58
CA LEU A 318 13.51 6.09 -14.56
C LEU A 318 12.51 5.26 -15.36
N GLY A 319 11.33 5.82 -15.64
CA GLY A 319 10.16 5.04 -16.00
C GLY A 319 9.86 4.92 -17.48
N ASP A 320 10.53 5.66 -18.39
CA ASP A 320 10.36 5.78 -19.87
C ASP A 320 9.32 4.84 -20.55
N GLY A 321 8.07 4.81 -20.10
CA GLY A 321 7.04 3.84 -20.51
C GLY A 321 7.21 2.37 -20.03
N HIS A 322 8.28 2.04 -19.31
CA HIS A 322 8.63 0.67 -18.87
C HIS A 322 8.77 0.55 -17.35
N GLU A 323 7.75 0.95 -16.59
CA GLU A 323 7.74 0.88 -15.12
C GLU A 323 8.07 -0.52 -14.57
N LEU A 324 7.62 -1.57 -15.27
CA LEU A 324 7.89 -2.97 -14.95
C LEU A 324 9.18 -3.49 -15.56
N GLY A 325 10.04 -2.64 -16.14
CA GLY A 325 11.20 -3.00 -16.94
C GLY A 325 10.84 -3.66 -18.29
N VAL A 326 11.87 -4.12 -19.00
CA VAL A 326 11.70 -4.84 -20.27
C VAL A 326 11.33 -6.30 -19.97
N LEU A 327 10.10 -6.67 -20.29
CA LEU A 327 9.55 -8.03 -20.18
C LEU A 327 9.44 -8.66 -21.58
N LYS A 328 9.28 -9.99 -21.62
CA LYS A 328 8.91 -10.72 -22.84
C LYS A 328 7.58 -10.18 -23.36
N GLN A 329 7.55 -9.82 -24.64
CA GLN A 329 6.32 -9.43 -25.32
C GLN A 329 5.56 -10.69 -25.76
N ASP A 330 4.23 -10.66 -25.64
CA ASP A 330 3.39 -11.67 -26.26
C ASP A 330 3.39 -11.49 -27.79
N GLU A 331 3.28 -12.57 -28.56
CA GLU A 331 3.20 -12.51 -30.03
C GLU A 331 1.99 -11.68 -30.49
N GLU A 332 0.88 -11.72 -29.73
CA GLU A 332 -0.29 -10.88 -29.98
C GLU A 332 -0.03 -9.39 -29.70
N GLU A 333 0.68 -9.05 -28.60
CA GLU A 333 1.06 -7.66 -28.30
C GLU A 333 2.06 -7.11 -29.32
N ALA A 334 3.03 -7.93 -29.76
CA ALA A 334 3.98 -7.57 -30.80
C ALA A 334 3.31 -7.36 -32.17
N ALA A 335 2.22 -8.09 -32.45
CA ALA A 335 1.44 -7.97 -33.68
C ALA A 335 0.51 -6.75 -33.73
N GLU A 336 0.06 -6.23 -32.57
CA GLU A 336 -0.81 -5.03 -32.55
C GLU A 336 -0.09 -3.77 -33.05
N LYS A 337 1.22 -3.65 -32.78
CA LYS A 337 2.01 -2.47 -33.18
C LYS A 337 3.47 -2.80 -33.53
N PRO A 338 3.71 -3.56 -34.61
CA PRO A 338 5.06 -4.01 -34.99
C PRO A 338 6.04 -2.87 -35.36
N TRP A 339 5.55 -1.64 -35.58
CA TRP A 339 6.37 -0.46 -35.83
C TRP A 339 6.77 0.30 -34.55
N GLU A 340 6.17 -0.02 -33.40
CA GLU A 340 6.59 0.48 -32.10
C GLU A 340 7.71 -0.43 -31.56
N ALA A 341 8.90 -0.33 -32.17
CA ALA A 341 10.08 -0.99 -31.62
C ALA A 341 10.28 -0.51 -30.17
N SER A 342 10.26 -1.44 -29.21
CA SER A 342 10.53 -1.16 -27.79
C SER A 342 11.86 -0.41 -27.69
N LYS A 343 11.79 0.89 -27.38
CA LYS A 343 12.96 1.77 -27.32
C LYS A 343 13.82 1.53 -26.07
N ALA A 344 13.26 0.90 -25.03
CA ALA A 344 14.05 0.51 -23.87
C ALA A 344 14.91 -0.72 -24.21
N LYS A 345 16.16 -0.48 -24.59
CA LYS A 345 17.21 -1.50 -24.51
C LYS A 345 17.84 -1.38 -23.12
N ILE A 346 17.89 -2.48 -22.40
CA ILE A 346 18.74 -2.57 -21.21
C ILE A 346 20.17 -2.63 -21.72
N GLU A 347 20.98 -1.61 -21.41
CA GLU A 347 22.39 -1.58 -21.78
C GLU A 347 23.20 -2.52 -20.88
N LEU A 348 23.17 -3.81 -21.21
CA LEU A 348 24.13 -4.76 -20.69
C LEU A 348 25.49 -4.57 -21.36
N GLN A 349 26.55 -4.84 -20.62
CA GLN A 349 27.93 -4.76 -21.09
C GLN A 349 28.55 -6.14 -21.12
N LYS A 350 29.60 -6.32 -21.93
CA LYS A 350 30.34 -7.58 -22.00
C LYS A 350 30.85 -8.04 -20.62
N ASP A 351 31.23 -7.10 -19.77
CA ASP A 351 31.73 -7.36 -18.41
C ASP A 351 30.63 -7.81 -17.42
N ASP A 352 29.36 -7.80 -17.83
CA ASP A 352 28.28 -8.39 -17.05
C ASP A 352 28.23 -9.92 -17.12
N PHE A 353 29.04 -10.52 -18.00
CA PHE A 353 29.05 -11.94 -18.25
C PHE A 353 30.49 -12.47 -18.23
N PRO A 354 30.69 -13.77 -17.96
CA PRO A 354 31.95 -14.41 -18.26
C PRO A 354 32.14 -14.47 -19.79
N LYS A 355 33.39 -14.61 -20.24
CA LYS A 355 33.72 -14.68 -21.68
C LYS A 355 33.00 -15.82 -22.43
N GLN A 356 32.72 -16.90 -21.70
CA GLN A 356 32.02 -18.09 -22.19
C GLN A 356 31.00 -18.54 -21.14
N ILE A 357 29.81 -18.94 -21.59
CA ILE A 357 28.76 -19.52 -20.75
C ILE A 357 28.44 -20.93 -21.25
N ASP A 358 28.57 -21.89 -20.33
CA ASP A 358 28.15 -23.28 -20.56
C ASP A 358 26.68 -23.43 -20.11
N ILE A 359 25.76 -23.52 -21.08
CA ILE A 359 24.33 -23.68 -20.82
C ILE A 359 23.98 -25.17 -20.87
N VAL A 360 23.42 -25.71 -19.80
CA VAL A 360 22.95 -27.11 -19.77
C VAL A 360 21.52 -27.16 -20.27
N GLU A 361 21.29 -27.89 -21.36
CA GLU A 361 19.96 -28.09 -21.93
C GLU A 361 19.38 -29.42 -21.44
N ALA A 362 18.26 -29.37 -20.70
CA ALA A 362 17.51 -30.55 -20.30
C ALA A 362 15.99 -30.30 -20.44
N ASN A 363 15.21 -30.36 -19.35
CA ASN A 363 13.82 -29.90 -19.36
C ASN A 363 13.69 -28.37 -19.42
N MET A 364 14.76 -27.65 -19.03
CA MET A 364 14.93 -26.20 -19.11
C MET A 364 16.36 -25.89 -19.61
N LEU A 365 16.62 -24.61 -19.90
CA LEU A 365 17.95 -24.07 -20.15
C LEU A 365 18.53 -23.62 -18.81
N PHE A 366 19.51 -24.36 -18.29
CA PHE A 366 20.16 -24.04 -17.01
C PHE A 366 21.41 -23.21 -17.26
N ILE A 367 21.37 -21.96 -16.80
CA ILE A 367 22.39 -20.95 -16.98
C ILE A 367 23.14 -20.78 -15.64
N PRO A 368 24.45 -21.03 -15.58
CA PRO A 368 25.21 -20.88 -14.34
C PRO A 368 25.27 -19.41 -13.93
N LYS A 369 24.98 -19.12 -12.66
CA LYS A 369 25.00 -17.75 -12.12
C LYS A 369 26.41 -17.19 -11.92
N SER A 370 27.40 -18.08 -11.83
CA SER A 370 28.79 -17.72 -11.55
C SER A 370 29.35 -16.78 -12.63
N GLY A 371 29.87 -15.63 -12.22
CA GLY A 371 30.45 -14.64 -13.13
C GLY A 371 29.45 -13.80 -13.91
N ILE A 372 28.14 -13.98 -13.71
CA ILE A 372 27.10 -13.13 -14.30
C ILE A 372 26.69 -12.07 -13.27
N SER A 373 26.60 -10.82 -13.70
CA SER A 373 26.19 -9.72 -12.82
C SER A 373 24.70 -9.80 -12.47
N GLN A 374 24.31 -9.14 -11.38
CA GLN A 374 22.93 -9.11 -10.89
C GLN A 374 21.96 -8.52 -11.91
N ARG A 375 22.35 -7.44 -12.61
CA ARG A 375 21.53 -6.83 -13.68
C ARG A 375 21.36 -7.76 -14.88
N ALA A 376 22.40 -8.51 -15.25
CA ALA A 376 22.31 -9.50 -16.31
C ALA A 376 21.40 -10.66 -15.92
N LEU A 377 21.53 -11.22 -14.71
CA LEU A 377 20.63 -12.27 -14.22
C LEU A 377 19.17 -11.81 -14.18
N ASN A 378 18.91 -10.59 -13.73
CA ASN A 378 17.58 -9.99 -13.75
C ASN A 378 17.05 -9.85 -15.20
N ARG A 379 17.89 -9.41 -16.15
CA ARG A 379 17.52 -9.33 -17.57
C ARG A 379 17.19 -10.71 -18.14
N LEU A 380 18.03 -11.71 -17.91
CA LEU A 380 17.80 -13.08 -18.38
C LEU A 380 16.50 -13.67 -17.82
N LYS A 381 16.23 -13.45 -16.52
CA LYS A 381 14.97 -13.85 -15.87
C LYS A 381 13.75 -13.22 -16.56
N ARG A 382 13.88 -11.98 -17.03
CA ARG A 382 12.81 -11.23 -17.71
C ARG A 382 12.55 -11.70 -19.15
N LEU A 383 13.48 -12.41 -19.79
CA LEU A 383 13.23 -13.07 -21.09
C LEU A 383 12.15 -14.14 -20.99
N ALA A 384 11.94 -14.71 -19.79
CA ALA A 384 10.90 -15.70 -19.52
C ALA A 384 9.73 -15.11 -18.71
N SER A 385 9.58 -13.78 -18.66
CA SER A 385 8.57 -13.11 -17.84
C SER A 385 7.74 -12.13 -18.65
N PHE A 386 6.43 -12.11 -18.45
CA PHE A 386 5.49 -11.30 -19.24
C PHE A 386 4.35 -10.75 -18.38
N LYS A 387 3.65 -9.74 -18.91
CA LYS A 387 2.47 -9.14 -18.27
C LYS A 387 1.34 -10.15 -18.18
N ASN A 388 0.71 -10.30 -17.01
CA ASN A 388 -0.43 -11.20 -16.85
C ASN A 388 -1.74 -10.59 -17.41
N PRO A 389 -2.29 -11.05 -18.55
CA PRO A 389 -3.47 -10.42 -19.14
C PRO A 389 -4.70 -10.49 -18.22
N MET A 390 -4.79 -11.52 -17.38
CA MET A 390 -5.90 -11.68 -16.44
C MET A 390 -5.88 -10.60 -15.35
N PHE A 391 -4.70 -10.22 -14.86
CA PHE A 391 -4.54 -9.13 -13.90
C PHE A 391 -5.05 -7.81 -14.49
N TYR A 392 -4.53 -7.42 -15.66
CA TYR A 392 -4.86 -6.13 -16.28
C TYR A 392 -6.32 -6.06 -16.71
N LYS A 393 -6.89 -7.18 -17.18
CA LYS A 393 -8.32 -7.28 -17.47
C LYS A 393 -9.18 -7.05 -16.23
N GLN A 394 -8.85 -7.68 -15.10
CA GLN A 394 -9.61 -7.49 -13.86
C GLN A 394 -9.49 -6.05 -13.33
N GLN A 395 -8.29 -5.48 -13.41
CA GLN A 395 -8.05 -4.09 -13.04
C GLN A 395 -8.89 -3.12 -13.88
N ALA A 396 -8.88 -3.27 -15.21
CA ALA A 396 -9.71 -2.46 -16.12
C ALA A 396 -11.21 -2.59 -15.85
N MET A 397 -11.67 -3.78 -15.45
CA MET A 397 -13.07 -4.04 -15.09
C MET A 397 -13.45 -3.59 -13.66
N ARG A 398 -12.50 -3.02 -12.91
CA ARG A 398 -12.61 -2.65 -11.49
C ARG A 398 -13.02 -3.84 -10.60
N LEU A 399 -12.49 -5.01 -10.92
CA LEU A 399 -12.63 -6.23 -10.13
C LEU A 399 -11.41 -6.40 -9.21
N SER A 400 -11.54 -7.29 -8.22
CA SER A 400 -10.44 -7.61 -7.31
C SER A 400 -9.33 -8.33 -8.06
N THR A 401 -8.11 -7.81 -8.01
CA THR A 401 -6.89 -8.44 -8.58
C THR A 401 -6.25 -9.49 -7.68
N TYR A 402 -6.81 -9.74 -6.49
CA TYR A 402 -6.29 -10.72 -5.54
C TYR A 402 -6.11 -12.10 -6.16
N GLY A 403 -4.92 -12.69 -5.99
CA GLY A 403 -4.58 -14.02 -6.50
C GLY A 403 -4.14 -14.05 -7.96
N HIS A 404 -4.01 -12.90 -8.60
CA HIS A 404 -3.40 -12.76 -9.92
C HIS A 404 -2.20 -11.82 -9.80
N ASP A 405 -1.02 -12.31 -10.16
CA ASP A 405 0.20 -11.50 -10.12
C ASP A 405 0.28 -10.60 -11.38
N ARG A 406 0.89 -9.41 -11.26
CA ARG A 406 1.07 -8.48 -12.40
C ARG A 406 1.96 -9.02 -13.51
N VAL A 407 2.97 -9.78 -13.10
CA VAL A 407 3.99 -10.37 -13.97
C VAL A 407 4.04 -11.86 -13.69
N VAL A 408 3.87 -12.66 -14.74
CA VAL A 408 4.10 -14.10 -14.68
C VAL A 408 5.54 -14.36 -15.12
N SER A 409 6.30 -15.08 -14.31
CA SER A 409 7.64 -15.57 -14.65
C SER A 409 7.59 -17.07 -14.84
N CYS A 410 8.07 -17.53 -15.99
CA CYS A 410 8.32 -18.94 -16.26
C CYS A 410 9.79 -19.33 -16.01
N ALA A 411 10.63 -18.40 -15.57
CA ALA A 411 11.95 -18.72 -15.06
C ALA A 411 11.85 -19.40 -13.68
N ASP A 412 12.73 -20.36 -13.46
CA ASP A 412 12.96 -21.02 -12.17
C ASP A 412 14.40 -20.75 -11.71
N GLU A 413 14.69 -21.00 -10.44
CA GLU A 413 15.97 -20.66 -9.86
C GLU A 413 16.43 -21.65 -8.79
N THR A 414 17.71 -22.01 -8.87
CA THR A 414 18.42 -22.80 -7.86
C THR A 414 19.55 -21.96 -7.28
N GLN A 415 20.28 -22.50 -6.29
CA GLN A 415 21.44 -21.82 -5.74
C GLN A 415 22.52 -21.49 -6.79
N GLN A 416 22.68 -22.35 -7.81
CA GLN A 416 23.77 -22.23 -8.80
C GLN A 416 23.32 -21.83 -10.20
N TYR A 417 22.05 -22.07 -10.54
CA TYR A 417 21.53 -21.89 -11.90
C TYR A 417 20.27 -21.05 -11.91
N LEU A 418 20.20 -20.14 -12.89
CA LEU A 418 18.95 -19.59 -13.39
C LEU A 418 18.44 -20.54 -14.48
N ALA A 419 17.17 -20.94 -14.43
CA ALA A 419 16.60 -21.85 -15.39
C ALA A 419 15.51 -21.16 -16.22
N LEU A 420 15.66 -21.18 -17.54
CA LEU A 420 14.68 -20.59 -18.48
C LEU A 420 13.96 -21.70 -19.26
N PRO A 421 12.69 -21.51 -19.67
CA PRO A 421 12.04 -22.41 -20.62
C PRO A 421 12.84 -22.52 -21.92
N ARG A 422 12.87 -23.71 -22.53
CA ARG A 422 13.57 -23.95 -23.81
C ARG A 422 13.13 -23.03 -24.94
N GLY A 423 11.87 -22.60 -24.95
CA GLY A 423 11.36 -21.62 -25.92
C GLY A 423 12.04 -20.25 -25.84
N CYS A 424 12.86 -19.97 -24.83
CA CYS A 424 13.65 -18.73 -24.73
C CYS A 424 15.04 -18.84 -25.38
N GLU A 425 15.42 -20.00 -25.94
CA GLU A 425 16.77 -20.23 -26.48
C GLU A 425 17.19 -19.20 -27.52
N SER A 426 16.33 -18.92 -28.51
CA SER A 426 16.66 -17.97 -29.58
C SER A 426 16.89 -16.55 -29.05
N GLU A 427 16.02 -16.07 -28.17
CA GLU A 427 16.16 -14.75 -27.54
C GLU A 427 17.40 -14.67 -26.64
N LEU A 428 17.68 -15.74 -25.88
CA LEU A 428 18.85 -15.84 -25.03
C LEU A 428 20.15 -15.81 -25.85
N SER A 429 20.22 -16.58 -26.94
CA SER A 429 21.38 -16.60 -27.82
C SER A 429 21.63 -15.23 -28.45
N ILE A 430 20.58 -14.56 -28.95
CA ILE A 430 20.70 -13.20 -29.51
C ILE A 430 21.25 -12.22 -28.47
N GLU A 431 20.69 -12.19 -27.26
CA GLU A 431 21.12 -11.26 -26.21
C GLU A 431 22.60 -11.46 -25.82
N LEU A 432 23.08 -12.71 -25.79
CA LEU A 432 24.47 -13.05 -25.44
C LEU A 432 25.45 -12.85 -26.61
N GLU A 433 25.06 -13.23 -27.83
CA GLU A 433 25.87 -13.09 -29.04
C GLU A 433 26.07 -11.61 -29.43
N ASP A 434 25.04 -10.76 -29.26
CA ASP A 434 25.13 -9.31 -29.48
C ASP A 434 26.19 -8.65 -28.59
N LEU A 435 26.46 -9.23 -27.42
CA LEU A 435 27.51 -8.81 -26.47
C LEU A 435 28.87 -9.49 -26.74
N GLY A 436 28.93 -10.38 -27.73
CA GLY A 436 30.11 -11.15 -28.08
C GLY A 436 30.55 -12.14 -27.00
N ILE A 437 29.58 -12.75 -26.31
CA ILE A 437 29.78 -13.83 -25.33
C ILE A 437 29.74 -15.17 -26.07
N ASP A 438 30.71 -16.04 -25.80
CA ASP A 438 30.73 -17.40 -26.36
C ASP A 438 29.72 -18.29 -25.63
N ILE A 439 28.92 -19.05 -26.37
CA ILE A 439 27.87 -19.90 -25.80
C ILE A 439 28.17 -21.34 -26.16
N ARG A 440 28.23 -22.20 -25.13
CA ARG A 440 28.38 -23.64 -25.31
C ARG A 440 27.17 -24.36 -24.72
N TYR A 441 26.38 -24.98 -25.58
CA TYR A 441 25.27 -25.83 -25.15
C TYR A 441 25.76 -27.24 -24.80
N ILE A 442 25.33 -27.73 -23.64
CA ILE A 442 25.60 -29.08 -23.14
C ILE A 442 24.27 -29.84 -23.10
N ASP A 443 24.04 -30.69 -24.11
CA ASP A 443 22.84 -31.53 -24.21
C ASP A 443 22.80 -32.60 -23.10
N LYS A 444 21.77 -32.51 -22.26
CA LYS A 444 21.40 -33.47 -21.22
C LYS A 444 19.94 -33.91 -21.37
N THR A 445 19.35 -33.71 -22.55
CA THR A 445 17.98 -34.12 -22.82
C THR A 445 17.87 -35.65 -22.84
N TYR A 446 16.80 -36.18 -22.27
CA TYR A 446 16.51 -37.61 -22.37
C TYR A 446 16.05 -37.91 -23.80
N ARG A 447 16.86 -38.65 -24.55
CA ARG A 447 16.40 -39.28 -25.78
C ARG A 447 15.59 -40.50 -25.38
N VAL A 448 14.30 -40.47 -25.63
CA VAL A 448 13.50 -41.69 -25.64
C VAL A 448 13.88 -42.38 -26.94
N ASP A 449 14.70 -43.44 -26.85
CA ASP A 449 14.92 -44.34 -27.97
C ASP A 449 13.55 -44.90 -28.37
N ALA A 450 13.04 -44.44 -29.51
CA ALA A 450 11.72 -44.79 -30.04
C ALA A 450 11.70 -46.18 -30.67
#